data_AF-A0A9X8ZCQ2-F1
#
_entry.id   AF-A0A9X8ZCQ2-F1
#
_cell.length_a   1.000
_cell.length_b   1.000
_cell.length_c   1.000
_cell.angle_alpha   90.00
_cell.angle_beta   90.00
_cell.angle_gamma   90.00
#
_symmetry.space_group_name_H-M   'P 1'
#
loop_
_entity.id
_entity.type
_entity.pdbx_description
1 polymer ?
#
loop_
_entity_poly.entity_id
_entity_poly.type
_entity_poly.pdbx_seq_one_letter_code
_entity_poly.pdbx_strand_id
1 'polypeptide(L)'
;HNDTVVSECTSIFSSSQFAEIDIATKNKYRGMGLAQNVAEIFIEHCIERNLKPNWDCNVHNFASIKLAERLGFENPMEYSVFVRK
;
A
#
# COMPACT_ATOMS: atom_id res chain seq x y z
N HIS A 1 -1.51 4.65 18.80
CA HIS A 1 -2.30 3.93 19.84
C HIS A 1 -1.45 3.81 21.08
N ASN A 2 -1.76 4.54 22.14
CA ASN A 2 -0.92 4.66 23.34
C ASN A 2 0.55 4.95 22.99
N ASP A 3 0.77 6.06 22.28
CA ASP A 3 2.08 6.55 21.79
C ASP A 3 2.87 5.59 20.89
N THR A 4 2.23 4.52 20.42
CA THR A 4 2.83 3.54 19.51
C THR A 4 2.18 3.62 18.13
N VAL A 5 2.99 3.71 17.07
CA VAL A 5 2.53 3.50 15.68
C VAL A 5 2.15 2.03 15.51
N VAL A 6 0.92 1.78 15.07
CA VAL A 6 0.35 0.42 14.91
C VAL A 6 -0.02 0.08 13.47
N SER A 7 -0.17 1.10 12.63
CA SER A 7 -0.39 1.02 11.19
C SER A 7 0.25 2.24 10.56
N GLU A 8 0.95 2.05 9.46
CA GLU A 8 1.58 3.11 8.68
C GLU A 8 1.45 2.80 7.19
N CYS A 9 1.42 3.87 6.40
CA CYS A 9 1.50 3.83 4.95
C CYS A 9 2.59 4.81 4.54
N THR A 10 3.57 4.32 3.77
CA THR A 10 4.73 5.09 3.31
C THR A 10 4.94 4.85 1.82
N SER A 11 5.78 5.69 1.20
CA SER A 11 6.29 5.40 -0.13
C SER A 11 7.68 4.79 -0.05
N ILE A 12 7.85 3.58 -0.60
CA ILE A 12 9.18 2.93 -0.67
C ILE A 12 10.02 3.47 -1.84
N PHE A 13 9.36 4.02 -2.86
CA PHE A 13 9.97 4.66 -4.00
C PHE A 13 9.03 5.72 -4.56
N SER A 14 9.56 6.90 -4.86
CA SER A 14 8.78 7.98 -5.47
C SER A 14 9.55 8.61 -6.62
N SER A 15 8.80 9.04 -7.62
CA SER A 15 9.28 9.86 -8.74
C SER A 15 8.47 11.16 -8.81
N SER A 16 8.68 11.95 -9.87
CA SER A 16 7.85 13.14 -10.13
C SER A 16 6.43 12.80 -10.59
N GLN A 17 6.14 11.54 -10.92
CA GLN A 17 4.83 11.11 -11.45
C GLN A 17 4.16 10.02 -10.60
N PHE A 18 4.94 9.21 -9.89
CA PHE A 18 4.46 8.02 -9.19
C PHE A 18 4.97 7.92 -7.76
N ALA A 19 4.19 7.26 -6.90
CA ALA A 19 4.63 6.85 -5.56
C ALA A 19 4.22 5.40 -5.32
N GLU A 20 5.21 4.53 -5.08
CA GLU A 20 4.99 3.12 -4.74
C GLU A 20 4.55 3.01 -3.30
N ILE A 21 3.37 2.45 -3.06
CA ILE A 21 2.74 2.34 -1.74
C ILE A 21 3.30 1.14 -0.95
N ASP A 22 3.58 1.34 0.33
CA ASP A 22 3.91 0.26 1.27
C ASP A 22 3.15 0.46 2.58
N ILE A 23 2.55 -0.63 3.08
CA ILE A 23 1.66 -0.58 4.24
C ILE A 23 2.04 -1.68 5.23
N ALA A 24 2.35 -1.26 6.45
CA ALA A 24 2.61 -2.17 7.56
C ALA A 24 1.57 -1.95 8.66
N THR A 25 0.90 -3.03 9.08
CA THR A 25 0.03 -3.04 10.26
C THR A 25 0.45 -4.14 11.21
N LYS A 26 0.70 -3.78 12.48
CA LYS A 26 1.11 -4.71 13.53
C LYS A 26 0.06 -5.83 13.68
N ASN A 27 0.51 -7.08 13.78
CA ASN A 27 -0.34 -8.27 13.75
C ASN A 27 -1.56 -8.20 14.69
N LYS A 28 -1.37 -7.69 15.92
CA LYS A 28 -2.43 -7.55 16.93
C LYS A 28 -3.55 -6.57 16.54
N TYR A 29 -3.32 -5.70 15.57
CA TYR A 29 -4.23 -4.64 15.14
C TYR A 29 -4.75 -4.85 13.70
N ARG A 30 -4.51 -6.02 13.10
CA ARG A 30 -5.05 -6.38 11.78
C ARG A 30 -6.54 -6.71 11.89
N GLY A 31 -7.26 -6.59 10.77
CA GLY A 31 -8.71 -6.82 10.72
C GLY A 31 -9.57 -5.68 11.26
N MET A 32 -8.96 -4.58 11.72
CA MET A 32 -9.63 -3.40 12.27
C MET A 32 -9.80 -2.24 11.27
N GLY A 33 -9.53 -2.48 9.98
CA GLY A 33 -9.61 -1.44 8.93
C GLY A 33 -8.43 -0.46 8.89
N LEU A 34 -7.47 -0.52 9.82
CA LEU A 34 -6.39 0.48 9.92
C LEU A 34 -5.57 0.66 8.64
N ALA A 35 -5.19 -0.46 7.99
CA ALA A 35 -4.44 -0.44 6.73
C ALA A 35 -5.17 0.32 5.60
N GLN A 36 -6.50 0.27 5.59
CA GLN A 36 -7.32 1.02 4.64
C GLN A 36 -7.25 2.51 4.93
N ASN A 37 -7.46 2.90 6.18
CA ASN A 37 -7.49 4.31 6.55
C ASN A 37 -6.16 5.00 6.22
N VAL A 38 -5.02 4.36 6.53
CA VAL A 38 -3.70 4.94 6.19
C VAL A 38 -3.43 4.94 4.68
N ALA A 39 -3.97 3.98 3.93
CA ALA A 39 -3.86 3.94 2.47
C ALA A 39 -4.70 5.02 1.79
N GLU A 40 -5.94 5.24 2.24
CA GLU A 40 -6.82 6.31 1.72
C GLU A 40 -6.17 7.68 1.88
N ILE A 41 -5.64 7.97 3.08
CA ILE A 41 -4.90 9.22 3.35
C ILE A 41 -3.68 9.35 2.43
N PHE A 42 -2.94 8.26 2.20
CA PHE A 42 -1.79 8.27 1.29
C PHE A 42 -2.21 8.51 -0.18
N ILE A 43 -3.30 7.90 -0.63
CA ILE A 43 -3.84 8.08 -1.98
C ILE A 43 -4.30 9.53 -2.19
N GLU A 44 -5.04 10.09 -1.22
CA GLU A 44 -5.43 11.51 -1.23
C GLU A 44 -4.19 12.42 -1.32
N HIS A 45 -3.18 12.16 -0.48
CA HIS A 45 -1.92 12.90 -0.50
C HIS A 45 -1.20 12.85 -1.85
N CYS A 46 -1.25 11.70 -2.54
CA CYS A 46 -0.70 11.54 -3.89
C CYS A 46 -1.48 12.39 -4.90
N ILE A 47 -2.81 12.30 -4.89
CA ILE A 47 -3.70 13.04 -5.80
C ILE A 47 -3.49 14.56 -5.66
N GLU A 48 -3.44 15.07 -4.43
CA GLU A 48 -3.17 16.49 -4.14
C GLU A 48 -1.83 16.98 -4.73
N ARG A 49 -0.87 16.08 -4.92
CA ARG A 49 0.47 16.37 -5.44
C ARG A 49 0.63 16.03 -6.92
N ASN A 50 -0.46 15.68 -7.60
CA ASN A 50 -0.44 15.16 -8.97
C ASN A 50 0.47 13.92 -9.14
N LEU A 51 0.56 13.09 -8.09
CA LEU A 51 1.23 11.80 -8.12
C LEU A 51 0.19 10.70 -8.32
N LYS A 52 0.53 9.73 -9.15
CA LYS A 52 -0.23 8.48 -9.26
C LYS A 52 0.32 7.46 -8.25
N PRO A 53 -0.48 7.01 -7.27
CA PRO A 53 -0.06 5.92 -6.42
C PRO A 53 0.03 4.63 -7.25
N ASN A 54 1.09 3.86 -7.05
CA ASN A 54 1.29 2.54 -7.61
C ASN A 54 1.26 1.50 -6.49
N TRP A 55 0.81 0.30 -6.82
CA TRP A 55 0.65 -0.80 -5.88
C TRP A 55 1.15 -2.08 -6.53
N ASP A 56 2.14 -2.72 -5.92
CA ASP A 56 2.50 -4.10 -6.20
C ASP A 56 2.47 -4.94 -4.91
N CYS A 57 2.35 -6.24 -5.07
CA CYS A 57 2.53 -7.15 -3.94
C CYS A 57 2.85 -8.56 -4.45
N ASN A 58 3.30 -9.43 -3.53
CA ASN A 58 3.44 -10.84 -3.82
C ASN A 58 2.07 -11.47 -4.15
N VAL A 59 2.00 -12.33 -5.18
CA VAL A 59 0.77 -13.00 -5.64
C VAL A 59 0.04 -13.82 -4.56
N HIS A 60 0.75 -14.25 -3.51
CA HIS A 60 0.15 -14.96 -2.37
C HIS A 60 -0.31 -14.04 -1.24
N ASN A 61 -0.13 -12.73 -1.36
CA ASN A 61 -0.57 -11.75 -0.38
C ASN A 61 -2.03 -11.34 -0.63
N PHE A 62 -2.95 -12.29 -0.44
CA PHE A 62 -4.40 -12.07 -0.65
C PHE A 62 -4.98 -10.91 0.17
N ALA A 63 -4.39 -10.60 1.32
CA ALA A 63 -4.81 -9.47 2.14
C ALA A 63 -4.48 -8.13 1.47
N SER A 64 -3.29 -8.01 0.86
CA SER A 64 -2.88 -6.83 0.10
C SER A 64 -3.70 -6.69 -1.19
N ILE A 65 -3.89 -7.78 -1.94
CA ILE A 65 -4.70 -7.80 -3.17
C ILE A 65 -6.11 -7.29 -2.90
N LYS A 66 -6.80 -7.84 -1.89
CA LYS A 66 -8.16 -7.40 -1.52
C LYS A 66 -8.21 -5.95 -1.05
N LEU A 67 -7.15 -5.48 -0.40
CA LEU A 67 -7.08 -4.09 0.04
C LEU A 67 -6.95 -3.15 -1.16
N ALA A 68 -6.08 -3.48 -2.12
CA ALA A 68 -5.90 -2.73 -3.35
C ALA A 68 -7.21 -2.67 -4.17
N GLU A 69 -7.87 -3.81 -4.38
CA GLU A 69 -9.17 -3.90 -5.08
C GLU A 69 -10.21 -2.99 -4.45
N ARG A 70 -10.33 -3.02 -3.11
CA ARG A 70 -11.30 -2.20 -2.38
C ARG A 70 -11.00 -0.70 -2.47
N LEU A 71 -9.75 -0.32 -2.68
CA LEU A 71 -9.30 1.06 -2.85
C LEU A 71 -9.35 1.51 -4.33
N GLY A 72 -9.88 0.68 -5.22
CA GLY A 72 -10.08 1.03 -6.63
C GLY A 72 -8.88 0.75 -7.54
N PHE A 73 -7.85 0.05 -7.05
CA PHE A 73 -6.82 -0.50 -7.93
C PHE A 73 -7.38 -1.70 -8.68
N GLU A 74 -7.13 -1.76 -9.98
CA GLU A 74 -7.68 -2.78 -10.87
C GLU A 74 -6.62 -3.26 -11.87
N ASN A 75 -6.95 -4.32 -12.61
CA ASN A 75 -6.12 -4.90 -13.67
C ASN A 75 -4.71 -5.31 -13.20
N PRO A 76 -4.57 -6.17 -12.17
CA PRO A 76 -3.27 -6.63 -11.72
C PRO A 76 -2.53 -7.35 -12.86
N MET A 77 -1.24 -7.07 -12.99
CA MET A 77 -0.34 -7.80 -13.88
C MET A 77 0.63 -8.62 -13.07
N GLU A 78 0.65 -9.93 -13.29
CA GLU A 78 1.64 -10.81 -12.69
C GLU A 78 2.98 -10.71 -13.44
N TYR A 79 4.07 -10.61 -12.71
CA TYR A 79 5.43 -10.60 -13.25
C TYR A 79 6.38 -11.37 -12.33
N SER A 80 7.51 -11.79 -12.90
CA SER A 80 8.58 -12.46 -12.17
C SER A 80 9.64 -11.45 -11.72
N VAL A 81 10.05 -11.53 -10.45
CA VAL A 81 11.19 -10.78 -9.91
C VAL A 81 12.40 -11.72 -9.84
N PHE A 82 13.50 -11.32 -10.47
CA PHE A 82 14.77 -12.03 -10.41
C PHE A 82 15.72 -11.30 -9.46
N VAL A 83 16.13 -11.98 -8.38
CA VAL A 83 17.09 -11.44 -7.42
C VAL A 83 18.41 -12.18 -7.54
N ARG A 84 19.52 -11.44 -7.41
CA ARG A 84 20.84 -12.05 -7.30
C ARG A 84 21.04 -12.57 -5.88
N LYS A 85 21.47 -13.82 -5.74
CA LYS A 85 21.91 -14.38 -4.46
C LYS A 85 23.24 -13.76 -4.03
#